data_AF-M2QX56-F1
#
_entry.id   AF-M2QX56-F1
#
_cell.length_a   1.000
_cell.length_b   1.000
_cell.length_c   1.000
_cell.angle_alpha   90.00
_cell.angle_beta   90.00
_cell.angle_gamma   90.00
#
_symmetry.space_group_name_H-M   'P 1'
#
loop_
_entity.id
_entity.type
_entity.pdbx_description
1 polymer ?
#
loop_
_entity_poly.entity_id
_entity_poly.type
_entity_poly.pdbx_seq_one_letter_code
_entity_poly.pdbx_strand_id
1 'polypeptide(L)'
;MSYAQIATLPPQYGLYSAFVGTLIYCLFATSKDVSIGPVAVMSLKISQIISDVDKCFPGMWEGPQIATTVAFVSGLIVLGIGLLRLGWIVEFIPVPAVSGYMTGSAINIVAGQVAGLLGEYGFDTRAATYKVIINCFKFLPDTKLDAAFGITGLFALYAIRIGCDALGRRYPRRHSSSYPSSGMHSCLLSCLLHPGSTAGIVSAILENTLSKSWKPCRAVFNTSAPPVIDGKLVSALAGQLPVATIILLLEHIAISKSFGRVNGYKINPNQELIAIGVTN
;
A
#
# COMPACT_ATOMS: atom_id res chain seq x y z
N MET A 1 -3.06 5.33 -4.64
CA MET A 1 -2.48 6.70 -4.65
C MET A 1 -1.75 7.02 -3.35
N SER A 2 -2.42 6.98 -2.18
CA SER A 2 -1.81 7.28 -0.87
C SER A 2 -0.53 6.49 -0.58
N TYR A 3 -0.53 5.18 -0.86
CA TYR A 3 0.65 4.33 -0.66
C TYR A 3 1.86 4.73 -1.51
N ALA A 4 1.67 5.25 -2.73
CA ALA A 4 2.78 5.78 -3.53
C ALA A 4 3.39 7.04 -2.90
N GLN A 5 2.57 7.89 -2.29
CA GLN A 5 3.05 9.07 -1.55
C GLN A 5 3.81 8.67 -0.28
N ILE A 6 3.40 7.60 0.40
CA ILE A 6 4.16 7.01 1.50
C ILE A 6 5.55 6.58 1.00
N ALA A 7 5.62 5.97 -0.18
CA ALA A 7 6.85 5.56 -0.86
C ALA A 7 7.67 6.72 -1.45
N THR A 8 7.31 7.99 -1.24
CA THR A 8 7.94 9.18 -1.86
C THR A 8 7.89 9.19 -3.40
N LEU A 9 6.89 8.53 -3.98
CA LEU A 9 6.69 8.45 -5.43
C LEU A 9 5.48 9.27 -5.88
N PRO A 10 5.45 9.69 -7.15
CA PRO A 10 4.26 10.29 -7.75
C PRO A 10 3.02 9.39 -7.61
N PRO A 11 1.83 9.93 -7.30
CA PRO A 11 0.61 9.14 -7.04
C PRO A 11 0.21 8.16 -8.16
N GLN A 12 0.59 8.47 -9.41
CA GLN A 12 0.33 7.64 -10.60
C GLN A 12 0.93 6.23 -10.49
N TYR A 13 2.08 6.06 -9.83
CA TYR A 13 2.68 4.74 -9.63
C TYR A 13 1.79 3.83 -8.78
N GLY A 14 1.07 4.40 -7.82
CA GLY A 14 0.12 3.65 -7.01
C GLY A 14 -1.11 3.17 -7.81
N LEU A 15 -1.50 3.90 -8.87
CA LEU A 15 -2.53 3.44 -9.80
C LEU A 15 -2.00 2.34 -10.73
N TYR A 16 -0.79 2.53 -11.26
CA TYR A 16 -0.15 1.55 -12.15
C TYR A 16 0.01 0.20 -11.46
N SER A 17 0.57 0.17 -10.26
CA SER A 17 0.76 -1.07 -9.49
C SER A 17 -0.56 -1.73 -9.09
N ALA A 18 -1.62 -0.97 -8.80
CA ALA A 18 -2.93 -1.55 -8.46
C ALA A 18 -3.61 -2.19 -9.69
N PHE A 19 -3.59 -1.49 -10.83
CA PHE A 19 -4.24 -1.95 -12.06
C PHE A 19 -3.48 -3.10 -12.72
N VAL A 20 -2.20 -2.90 -13.03
CA VAL A 20 -1.36 -3.91 -13.68
C VAL A 20 -1.19 -5.13 -12.77
N GLY A 21 -0.96 -4.88 -11.48
CA GLY A 21 -0.79 -5.94 -10.50
C GLY A 21 -1.99 -6.88 -10.46
N THR A 22 -3.20 -6.33 -10.33
CA THR A 22 -4.44 -7.13 -10.27
C THR A 22 -4.68 -7.92 -11.56
N LEU A 23 -4.44 -7.31 -12.72
CA LEU A 23 -4.64 -7.96 -14.03
C LEU A 23 -3.69 -9.13 -14.28
N ILE A 24 -2.42 -9.01 -13.88
CA ILE A 24 -1.45 -10.09 -14.06
C ILE A 24 -1.71 -11.19 -13.03
N TYR A 25 -1.95 -10.80 -11.76
CA TYR A 25 -2.16 -11.75 -10.68
C TYR A 25 -3.35 -12.69 -10.93
N CYS A 26 -4.47 -12.16 -11.45
CA CYS A 26 -5.66 -12.99 -11.70
C CYS A 26 -5.45 -14.10 -12.74
N LEU A 27 -4.42 -14.01 -13.59
CA LEU A 27 -4.10 -15.03 -14.60
C LEU A 27 -3.29 -16.20 -14.02
N PHE A 28 -2.45 -15.95 -13.00
CA PHE A 28 -1.48 -16.93 -12.49
C PHE A 28 -1.78 -17.42 -11.08
N ALA A 29 -2.57 -16.67 -10.29
CA ALA A 29 -2.84 -16.97 -8.89
C ALA A 29 -3.75 -18.20 -8.69
N THR A 30 -3.61 -18.85 -7.55
CA THR A 30 -4.51 -19.92 -7.09
C THR A 30 -5.56 -19.43 -6.10
N SER A 31 -5.27 -18.32 -5.42
CA SER A 31 -6.17 -17.74 -4.45
C SER A 31 -7.31 -16.98 -5.14
N LYS A 32 -8.55 -17.29 -4.75
CA LYS A 32 -9.76 -16.76 -5.40
C LYS A 32 -10.20 -15.42 -4.81
N ASP A 33 -9.80 -15.14 -3.57
CA ASP A 33 -10.32 -14.03 -2.78
C ASP A 33 -9.27 -12.96 -2.48
N VAL A 34 -8.03 -13.14 -2.95
CA VAL A 34 -6.95 -12.15 -2.76
C VAL A 34 -6.94 -11.18 -3.94
N SER A 35 -6.99 -9.90 -3.63
CA SER A 35 -6.69 -8.83 -4.58
C SER A 35 -5.32 -8.26 -4.24
N ILE A 36 -4.42 -8.26 -5.21
CA ILE A 36 -3.08 -7.70 -5.05
C ILE A 36 -3.10 -6.19 -5.31
N GLY A 37 -2.27 -5.45 -4.59
CA GLY A 37 -2.13 -4.03 -4.78
C GLY A 37 -1.03 -3.46 -3.89
N PRO A 38 -0.77 -2.14 -3.96
CA PRO A 38 0.24 -1.52 -3.12
C PRO A 38 -0.13 -1.66 -1.65
N VAL A 39 0.86 -1.99 -0.81
CA VAL A 39 0.69 -2.15 0.64
C VAL A 39 1.52 -1.09 1.38
N ALA A 40 1.00 -0.61 2.51
CA ALA A 40 1.63 0.45 3.30
C ALA A 40 3.04 0.09 3.80
N VAL A 41 3.26 -1.15 4.23
CA VAL A 41 4.54 -1.59 4.79
C VAL A 41 5.63 -1.65 3.71
N MET A 42 5.34 -2.29 2.58
CA MET A 42 6.22 -2.27 1.41
C MET A 42 6.51 -0.83 0.94
N SER A 43 5.50 0.05 0.96
CA SER A 43 5.68 1.47 0.60
C SER A 43 6.62 2.21 1.54
N LEU A 44 6.51 1.99 2.84
CA LEU A 44 7.44 2.54 3.83
C LEU A 44 8.85 2.00 3.61
N LYS A 45 8.98 0.69 3.33
CA LYS A 45 10.29 0.10 3.07
C LYS A 45 10.94 0.67 1.81
N ILE A 46 10.18 0.87 0.73
CA ILE A 46 10.68 1.53 -0.49
C ILE A 46 11.14 2.96 -0.18
N SER A 47 10.39 3.73 0.62
CA SER A 47 10.82 5.08 1.02
C SER A 47 12.14 5.07 1.78
N GLN A 48 12.35 4.11 2.69
CA GLN A 48 13.61 3.94 3.40
C GLN A 48 14.75 3.58 2.45
N ILE A 49 14.51 2.66 1.51
CA ILE A 49 15.51 2.28 0.50
C ILE A 49 15.91 3.47 -0.36
N ILE A 50 14.94 4.28 -0.82
CA ILE A 50 15.21 5.50 -1.59
C ILE A 50 16.06 6.46 -0.75
N SER A 51 15.71 6.69 0.52
CA SER A 51 16.47 7.56 1.41
C SER A 51 17.90 7.06 1.68
N ASP A 52 18.08 5.75 1.84
CA ASP A 52 19.40 5.15 2.09
C ASP A 52 20.30 5.21 0.85
N VAL A 53 19.74 4.95 -0.33
CA VAL A 53 20.48 5.08 -1.60
C VAL A 53 20.85 6.54 -1.86
N ASP A 54 19.94 7.49 -1.63
CA ASP A 54 20.20 8.92 -1.83
C ASP A 54 21.25 9.47 -0.84
N LYS A 55 21.32 8.95 0.39
CA LYS A 55 22.41 9.29 1.33
C LYS A 55 23.79 8.80 0.86
N CYS A 56 23.85 7.61 0.26
CA CYS A 56 25.11 7.03 -0.21
C CYS A 56 25.56 7.61 -1.56
N PHE A 57 24.60 7.90 -2.45
CA PHE A 57 24.82 8.36 -3.82
C PHE A 57 23.85 9.51 -4.16
N PRO A 58 24.09 10.71 -3.61
CA PRO A 58 23.16 11.82 -3.71
C PRO A 58 22.90 12.21 -5.17
N GLY A 59 21.64 12.20 -5.58
CA GLY A 59 21.19 12.64 -6.90
C GLY A 59 21.64 11.78 -8.08
N MET A 60 22.19 10.58 -7.86
CA MET A 60 22.63 9.69 -8.95
C MET A 60 21.47 9.00 -9.65
N TRP A 61 20.41 8.67 -8.91
CA TRP A 61 19.21 8.01 -9.43
C TRP A 61 17.94 8.65 -8.88
N GLU A 62 16.89 8.68 -9.69
CA GLU A 62 15.59 9.16 -9.25
C GLU A 62 14.84 8.10 -8.44
N GLY A 63 14.00 8.53 -7.49
CA GLY A 63 13.17 7.65 -6.65
C GLY A 63 12.38 6.59 -7.43
N PRO A 64 11.70 6.93 -8.56
CA PRO A 64 11.01 5.94 -9.38
C PRO A 64 11.92 4.89 -9.99
N GLN A 65 13.14 5.25 -10.40
CA GLN A 65 14.12 4.30 -10.96
C GLN A 65 14.58 3.30 -9.89
N ILE A 66 14.80 3.78 -8.67
CA ILE A 66 15.15 2.92 -7.52
C ILE A 66 13.99 1.96 -7.22
N ALA A 67 12.77 2.47 -7.11
CA ALA A 67 11.59 1.68 -6.78
C ALA A 67 11.29 0.60 -7.83
N THR A 68 11.36 0.95 -9.12
CA THR A 68 11.16 0.00 -10.22
C THR A 68 12.25 -1.06 -10.28
N THR A 69 13.50 -0.71 -9.98
CA THR A 69 14.60 -1.69 -9.90
C THR A 69 14.42 -2.65 -8.74
N VAL A 70 14.01 -2.16 -7.56
CA VAL A 70 13.70 -2.99 -6.40
C VAL A 70 12.54 -3.94 -6.71
N ALA A 71 11.45 -3.44 -7.30
CA ALA A 71 10.31 -4.26 -7.71
C ALA A 71 10.74 -5.35 -8.69
N PHE A 72 11.44 -4.98 -9.77
CA PHE A 72 11.89 -5.93 -10.77
C PHE A 72 12.82 -7.03 -10.21
N VAL A 73 13.86 -6.65 -9.44
CA VAL A 73 14.81 -7.62 -8.89
C VAL A 73 14.15 -8.49 -7.81
N SER A 74 13.30 -7.92 -6.96
CA SER A 74 12.56 -8.71 -5.98
C SER A 74 11.55 -9.66 -6.62
N GLY A 75 10.90 -9.24 -7.71
CA GLY A 75 10.00 -10.06 -8.52
C GLY A 75 10.74 -11.24 -9.15
N LEU A 76 11.91 -11.00 -9.75
CA LEU A 76 12.77 -12.06 -10.30
C LEU A 76 13.23 -13.06 -9.24
N ILE A 77 13.61 -12.58 -8.04
CA ILE A 77 14.01 -13.47 -6.95
C ILE A 77 12.83 -14.35 -6.53
N VAL A 78 11.65 -13.77 -6.32
CA VAL A 78 10.44 -14.51 -5.91
C VAL A 78 9.97 -15.48 -7.01
N LEU A 79 10.03 -15.05 -8.27
CA LEU A 79 9.76 -15.90 -9.43
C LEU A 79 10.73 -17.09 -9.46
N GLY A 80 12.03 -16.86 -9.24
CA GLY A 80 13.04 -17.91 -9.15
C GLY A 80 12.73 -18.92 -8.02
N ILE A 81 12.37 -18.44 -6.84
CA ILE A 81 11.97 -19.31 -5.71
C ILE A 81 10.73 -20.15 -6.09
N GLY A 82 9.75 -19.55 -6.78
CA GLY A 82 8.56 -20.25 -7.26
C GLY A 82 8.86 -21.31 -8.32
N LEU A 83 9.69 -20.99 -9.32
CA LEU A 83 10.10 -21.89 -10.40
C LEU A 83 10.95 -23.06 -9.88
N LEU A 84 11.82 -22.82 -8.90
CA LEU A 84 12.59 -23.86 -8.22
C LEU A 84 11.76 -24.70 -7.24
N ARG A 85 10.44 -24.43 -7.14
CA ARG A 85 9.50 -25.10 -6.23
C ARG A 85 9.94 -25.06 -4.76
N LEU A 86 10.55 -23.95 -4.35
CA LEU A 86 11.01 -23.71 -2.98
C LEU A 86 9.89 -23.20 -2.05
N GLY A 87 8.63 -23.30 -2.46
CA GLY A 87 7.47 -22.92 -1.66
C GLY A 87 7.30 -23.76 -0.39
N TRP A 88 8.01 -24.88 -0.23
CA TRP A 88 8.04 -25.61 1.04
C TRP A 88 8.64 -24.77 2.18
N ILE A 89 9.57 -23.85 1.90
CA ILE A 89 10.18 -22.95 2.90
C ILE A 89 9.10 -22.08 3.55
N VAL A 90 8.08 -21.72 2.78
CA VAL A 90 6.97 -20.88 3.20
C VAL A 90 6.04 -21.63 4.19
N GLU A 91 6.01 -22.95 4.13
CA GLU A 91 5.23 -23.77 5.07
C GLU A 91 5.84 -23.78 6.47
N PHE A 92 7.15 -23.55 6.58
CA PHE A 92 7.86 -23.47 7.86
C PHE A 92 7.65 -22.14 8.60
N ILE A 93 6.99 -21.16 8.00
CA ILE A 93 6.68 -19.90 8.68
C ILE A 93 5.50 -20.14 9.65
N PRO A 94 5.71 -20.05 10.97
CA PRO A 94 4.66 -20.32 11.94
C PRO A 94 3.55 -19.28 11.85
N VAL A 95 2.29 -19.73 11.98
CA VAL A 95 1.11 -18.85 12.13
C VAL A 95 1.30 -17.76 13.20
N PRO A 96 1.86 -18.02 14.40
CA PRO A 96 2.09 -16.96 15.39
C PRO A 96 3.10 -15.90 14.92
N ALA A 97 4.13 -16.27 14.15
CA ALA A 97 5.08 -15.30 13.60
C ALA A 97 4.42 -14.37 12.57
N VAL A 98 3.58 -14.95 11.69
CA VAL A 98 2.77 -14.18 10.74
C VAL A 98 1.83 -13.23 11.47
N SER A 99 1.15 -13.71 12.51
CA SER A 99 0.23 -12.88 13.30
C SER A 99 0.95 -11.75 14.03
N GLY A 100 2.14 -12.02 14.59
CA GLY A 100 2.99 -11.00 15.21
C GLY A 100 3.45 -9.93 14.23
N TYR A 101 3.91 -10.35 13.04
CA TYR A 101 4.27 -9.43 11.96
C TYR A 101 3.09 -8.55 11.53
N MET A 102 1.92 -9.14 11.26
CA MET A 102 0.72 -8.39 10.86
C MET A 102 0.29 -7.38 11.94
N THR A 103 0.36 -7.76 13.22
CA THR A 103 0.00 -6.88 14.33
C THR A 103 1.01 -5.74 14.49
N GLY A 104 2.31 -6.02 14.42
CA GLY A 104 3.36 -5.01 14.47
C GLY A 104 3.28 -4.04 13.28
N SER A 105 3.06 -4.55 12.09
CA SER A 105 2.82 -3.76 10.87
C SER A 105 1.57 -2.88 11.01
N ALA A 106 0.48 -3.39 11.58
CA ALA A 106 -0.72 -2.61 11.83
C ALA A 106 -0.44 -1.43 12.79
N ILE A 107 0.28 -1.65 13.89
CA ILE A 107 0.69 -0.59 14.82
C ILE A 107 1.56 0.45 14.11
N ASN A 108 2.52 0.00 13.30
CA ASN A 108 3.39 0.89 12.53
C ASN A 108 2.61 1.76 11.53
N ILE A 109 1.64 1.17 10.82
CA ILE A 109 0.77 1.91 9.90
C ILE A 109 -0.06 2.94 10.66
N VAL A 110 -0.73 2.54 11.75
CA VAL A 110 -1.55 3.46 12.55
C VAL A 110 -0.70 4.63 13.05
N ALA A 111 0.47 4.37 13.63
CA ALA A 111 1.37 5.41 14.09
C ALA A 111 1.75 6.40 12.98
N GLY A 112 2.06 5.91 11.79
CA GLY A 112 2.41 6.75 10.63
C GLY A 112 1.24 7.59 10.09
N GLN A 113 -0.01 7.14 10.26
CA GLN A 113 -1.20 7.85 9.76
C GLN A 113 -1.79 8.85 10.78
N VAL A 114 -1.52 8.68 12.08
CA VAL A 114 -2.04 9.59 13.13
C VAL A 114 -1.61 11.03 12.90
N ALA A 115 -0.37 11.25 12.44
CA ALA A 115 0.12 12.58 12.12
C ALA A 115 -0.70 13.24 10.99
N GLY A 116 -1.05 12.49 9.94
CA GLY A 116 -1.93 13.00 8.87
C GLY A 116 -3.36 13.29 9.36
N LEU A 117 -3.86 12.53 10.34
CA LEU A 117 -5.18 12.73 10.93
C LEU A 117 -5.27 14.02 11.77
N LEU A 118 -4.19 14.34 12.48
CA LEU A 118 -4.11 15.47 13.41
C LEU A 118 -3.63 16.79 12.75
N GLY A 119 -3.47 16.79 11.43
CA GLY A 119 -2.92 17.91 10.64
C GLY A 119 -1.42 17.75 10.37
N GLU A 120 -0.93 18.16 9.20
CA GLU A 120 0.48 17.93 8.84
C GLU A 120 1.46 18.58 9.82
N TYR A 121 2.27 17.75 10.48
CA TYR A 121 3.39 18.15 11.32
C TYR A 121 4.72 17.95 10.59
N GLY A 122 5.68 18.84 10.83
CA GLY A 122 7.01 18.79 10.22
C GLY A 122 7.97 17.76 10.82
N PHE A 123 7.48 16.64 11.37
CA PHE A 123 8.32 15.55 11.87
C PHE A 123 8.24 14.32 10.96
N ASP A 124 9.31 13.53 10.95
CA ASP A 124 9.39 12.34 10.12
C ASP A 124 8.45 11.22 10.62
N THR A 125 7.35 11.02 9.90
CA THR A 125 6.35 9.96 10.14
C THR A 125 6.81 8.58 9.68
N ARG A 126 7.97 8.50 9.02
CA ARG A 126 8.57 7.26 8.50
C ARG A 126 9.72 6.76 9.38
N ALA A 127 10.03 7.49 10.46
CA ALA A 127 11.01 7.09 11.46
C ALA A 127 10.55 5.84 12.23
N ALA A 128 11.42 5.33 13.11
CA ALA A 128 11.08 4.20 13.97
C ALA A 128 9.76 4.47 14.73
N THR A 129 8.87 3.48 14.77
CA THR A 129 7.48 3.61 15.25
C THR A 129 7.37 4.27 16.62
N TYR A 130 8.26 3.92 17.56
CA TYR A 130 8.27 4.52 18.89
C TYR A 130 8.57 6.03 18.86
N LYS A 131 9.46 6.49 17.97
CA LYS A 131 9.76 7.93 17.80
C LYS A 131 8.56 8.66 17.22
N VAL A 132 7.87 8.06 16.25
CA VAL A 132 6.66 8.63 15.65
C VAL A 132 5.59 8.81 16.73
N ILE A 133 5.34 7.79 17.56
CA ILE A 133 4.38 7.87 18.68
C ILE A 133 4.76 8.96 19.68
N ILE A 134 6.03 9.01 20.12
CA ILE A 134 6.51 10.04 21.04
C ILE A 134 6.33 11.44 20.46
N ASN A 135 6.68 11.63 19.19
CA ASN A 135 6.54 12.91 18.52
C ASN A 135 5.05 13.30 18.37
N CYS A 136 4.17 12.36 18.02
CA CYS A 136 2.73 12.60 17.99
C CYS A 136 2.21 13.16 19.32
N PHE A 137 2.64 12.59 20.46
CA PHE A 137 2.23 13.12 21.77
C PHE A 137 2.84 14.48 22.10
N LYS A 138 4.07 14.74 21.67
CA LYS A 138 4.74 16.05 21.89
C LYS A 138 4.08 17.18 21.12
N PHE A 139 3.66 16.92 19.87
CA PHE A 139 3.02 17.91 18.99
C PHE A 139 1.49 17.97 19.14
N LEU A 140 0.92 17.20 20.07
CA LEU A 140 -0.52 17.22 20.35
C LEU A 140 -1.08 18.60 20.74
N PRO A 141 -0.34 19.47 21.47
CA PRO A 141 -0.80 20.84 21.74
C PRO A 141 -0.83 21.73 20.49
N ASP A 142 -0.02 21.40 19.46
CA ASP A 142 0.13 22.18 18.23
C ASP A 142 -0.86 21.74 17.13
N THR A 143 -1.94 21.04 17.50
CA THR A 143 -2.93 20.52 16.55
C THR A 143 -3.61 21.63 15.77
N LYS A 144 -3.57 21.50 14.44
CA LYS A 144 -4.27 22.40 13.51
C LYS A 144 -5.76 22.08 13.45
N LEU A 145 -6.54 23.07 12.99
CA LEU A 145 -7.97 22.87 12.70
C LEU A 145 -8.23 21.80 11.62
N ASP A 146 -7.22 21.46 10.81
CA ASP A 146 -7.28 20.34 9.85
C ASP A 146 -7.62 19.00 10.52
N ALA A 147 -7.25 18.84 11.80
CA ALA A 147 -7.61 17.66 12.60
C ALA A 147 -9.13 17.45 12.68
N ALA A 148 -9.92 18.52 12.64
CA ALA A 148 -11.37 18.43 12.64
C ALA A 148 -11.87 17.67 11.41
N PHE A 149 -11.30 17.91 10.22
CA PHE A 149 -11.66 17.19 8.99
C PHE A 149 -11.25 15.72 9.05
N GLY A 150 -10.04 15.43 9.54
CA GLY A 150 -9.53 14.06 9.68
C GLY A 150 -10.39 13.23 10.65
N ILE A 151 -10.62 13.74 11.86
CA ILE A 151 -11.37 13.04 12.92
C ILE A 151 -12.85 12.88 12.55
N THR A 152 -13.48 13.94 12.01
CA THR A 152 -14.89 13.84 11.58
C THR A 152 -15.06 12.88 10.40
N GLY A 153 -14.13 12.88 9.44
CA GLY A 153 -14.10 11.92 8.35
C GLY A 153 -13.96 10.47 8.88
N LEU A 154 -13.02 10.24 9.80
CA LEU A 154 -12.83 8.92 10.41
C LEU A 154 -14.08 8.45 11.17
N PHE A 155 -14.69 9.34 11.96
CA PHE A 155 -15.94 9.05 12.68
C PHE A 155 -17.07 8.70 11.71
N ALA A 156 -17.25 9.49 10.64
CA ALA A 156 -18.27 9.24 9.64
C ALA A 156 -18.07 7.89 8.94
N LEU A 157 -16.83 7.52 8.60
CA LEU A 157 -16.50 6.22 8.00
C LEU A 157 -16.87 5.05 8.92
N TYR A 158 -16.53 5.15 10.21
CA TYR A 158 -16.89 4.13 11.18
C TYR A 158 -18.41 4.07 11.41
N ALA A 159 -19.09 5.21 11.46
CA ALA A 159 -20.54 5.28 11.59
C ALA A 159 -21.25 4.63 10.39
N ILE A 160 -20.81 4.92 9.16
CA ILE A 160 -21.30 4.25 7.95
C ILE A 160 -21.07 2.75 8.03
N ARG A 161 -19.84 2.31 8.36
CA ARG A 161 -19.51 0.89 8.44
C ARG A 161 -20.43 0.15 9.42
N ILE A 162 -20.58 0.67 10.63
CA ILE A 162 -21.44 0.08 11.66
C ILE A 162 -22.90 0.10 11.20
N GLY A 163 -23.35 1.20 10.57
CA GLY A 163 -24.69 1.31 10.00
C GLY A 163 -24.96 0.27 8.92
N CYS A 164 -24.05 0.11 7.95
CA CYS A 164 -24.12 -0.87 6.88
C CYS A 164 -24.11 -2.31 7.41
N ASP A 165 -23.26 -2.62 8.39
CA ASP A 165 -23.21 -3.95 9.02
C ASP A 165 -24.52 -4.25 9.77
N ALA A 166 -25.05 -3.28 10.53
CA ALA A 166 -26.32 -3.41 11.24
C ALA A 166 -27.51 -3.60 10.29
N LEU A 167 -27.58 -2.79 9.22
CA LEU A 167 -28.58 -2.90 8.16
C LEU A 167 -28.48 -4.24 7.43
N GLY A 168 -27.26 -4.69 7.15
CA GLY A 168 -26.97 -5.99 6.55
C GLY A 168 -27.47 -7.16 7.38
N ARG A 169 -27.32 -7.10 8.70
CA ARG A 169 -27.86 -8.11 9.63
C ARG A 169 -29.39 -8.06 9.72
N ARG A 170 -29.99 -6.86 9.64
CA ARG A 170 -31.44 -6.65 9.75
C ARG A 170 -32.21 -7.04 8.48
N TYR A 171 -31.60 -6.91 7.30
CA TYR A 171 -32.21 -7.24 6.01
C TYR A 171 -31.34 -8.19 5.17
N PRO A 172 -31.29 -9.50 5.52
CA PRO A 172 -30.43 -10.48 4.85
C PRO A 172 -30.78 -10.67 3.36
N ARG A 173 -32.03 -10.41 2.95
CA ARG A 173 -32.46 -10.51 1.54
C ARG A 173 -31.88 -9.44 0.61
N ARG A 174 -31.36 -8.32 1.14
CA ARG A 174 -30.69 -7.24 0.37
C ARG A 174 -29.17 -7.19 0.57
N HIS A 175 -28.63 -8.12 1.35
CA HIS A 175 -27.22 -8.18 1.76
C HIS A 175 -26.24 -8.12 0.58
N SER A 176 -26.51 -8.84 -0.51
CA SER A 176 -25.66 -8.85 -1.72
C SER A 176 -25.51 -7.47 -2.40
N SER A 177 -26.56 -6.63 -2.36
CA SER A 177 -26.51 -5.30 -2.98
C SER A 177 -25.95 -4.21 -2.05
N SER A 178 -26.00 -4.39 -0.73
CA SER A 178 -25.56 -3.39 0.23
C SER A 178 -24.07 -3.47 0.58
N TYR A 179 -23.44 -4.64 0.43
CA TYR A 179 -22.04 -4.86 0.84
C TYR A 179 -20.95 -4.29 -0.07
N PRO A 180 -21.08 -4.24 -1.42
CA PRO A 180 -20.06 -3.60 -2.25
C PRO A 180 -20.11 -2.05 -2.19
N SER A 181 -21.10 -1.47 -1.50
CA SER A 181 -21.31 -0.02 -1.46
C SER A 181 -20.39 0.74 -0.48
N SER A 182 -19.72 0.06 0.44
CA SER A 182 -18.95 0.68 1.53
C SER A 182 -17.71 1.44 1.07
N GLY A 183 -17.01 0.93 0.04
CA GLY A 183 -15.80 1.57 -0.51
C GLY A 183 -16.09 2.84 -1.30
N MET A 184 -17.20 2.87 -2.04
CA MET A 184 -17.59 4.00 -2.90
C MET A 184 -18.23 5.13 -2.10
N HIS A 185 -19.00 4.82 -1.05
CA HIS A 185 -19.61 5.81 -0.17
C HIS A 185 -18.60 6.62 0.64
N SER A 186 -17.45 6.03 0.99
CA SER A 186 -16.41 6.69 1.79
C SER A 186 -15.87 7.95 1.12
N CYS A 187 -15.59 7.90 -0.19
CA CYS A 187 -15.18 9.08 -0.96
C CYS A 187 -16.33 10.06 -1.18
N LEU A 188 -17.54 9.55 -1.45
CA LEU A 188 -18.72 10.38 -1.70
C LEU A 188 -19.15 11.16 -0.45
N LEU A 189 -19.09 10.55 0.75
CA LEU A 189 -19.47 11.19 2.00
C LEU A 189 -18.46 12.27 2.42
N SER A 190 -17.16 12.06 2.17
CA SER A 190 -16.14 13.10 2.33
C SER A 190 -16.42 14.32 1.46
N CYS A 191 -16.83 14.10 0.20
CA CYS A 191 -17.25 15.18 -0.69
C CYS A 191 -18.54 15.89 -0.25
N LEU A 192 -19.49 15.14 0.34
CA LEU A 192 -20.82 15.63 0.76
C LEU A 192 -20.83 16.37 2.10
N LEU A 193 -19.99 15.96 3.06
CA LEU A 193 -19.98 16.56 4.42
C LEU A 193 -19.35 17.95 4.47
N HIS A 194 -18.52 18.29 3.48
CA HIS A 194 -17.79 19.55 3.48
C HIS A 194 -17.82 20.26 2.11
N PRO A 195 -18.99 20.56 1.53
CA PRO A 195 -19.12 21.01 0.14
C PRO A 195 -18.35 22.30 -0.17
N GLY A 196 -18.15 23.20 0.81
CA GLY A 196 -17.41 24.45 0.63
C GLY A 196 -15.90 24.30 0.67
N SER A 197 -15.35 23.49 1.58
CA SER A 197 -13.91 23.21 1.62
C SER A 197 -13.54 22.10 0.65
N THR A 198 -14.42 21.15 0.33
CA THR A 198 -14.20 20.20 -0.76
C THR A 198 -14.35 20.89 -2.11
N ALA A 199 -15.22 21.87 -2.33
CA ALA A 199 -15.18 22.61 -3.60
C ALA A 199 -13.85 23.35 -3.77
N GLY A 200 -13.31 23.99 -2.73
CA GLY A 200 -12.02 24.69 -2.76
C GLY A 200 -10.78 23.77 -2.75
N ILE A 201 -10.82 22.67 -2.01
CA ILE A 201 -9.75 21.66 -1.93
C ILE A 201 -9.84 20.73 -3.13
N VAL A 202 -11.01 20.35 -3.62
CA VAL A 202 -11.20 19.62 -4.88
C VAL A 202 -10.95 20.55 -6.05
N SER A 203 -11.20 21.86 -6.00
CA SER A 203 -10.76 22.79 -7.06
C SER A 203 -9.27 23.12 -6.97
N ALA A 204 -8.64 23.10 -5.80
CA ALA A 204 -7.19 23.31 -5.64
C ALA A 204 -6.39 22.01 -5.83
N ILE A 205 -6.94 20.85 -5.47
CA ILE A 205 -6.47 19.53 -5.84
C ILE A 205 -6.77 19.31 -7.32
N LEU A 206 -7.93 19.67 -7.86
CA LEU A 206 -8.13 19.71 -9.31
C LEU A 206 -7.20 20.75 -9.93
N GLU A 207 -6.95 21.94 -9.40
CA GLU A 207 -6.00 22.84 -10.05
C GLU A 207 -4.56 22.33 -9.95
N ASN A 208 -4.11 21.77 -8.83
CA ASN A 208 -2.77 21.19 -8.71
C ASN A 208 -2.63 19.83 -9.42
N THR A 209 -3.69 19.01 -9.46
CA THR A 209 -3.72 17.68 -10.09
C THR A 209 -4.17 17.78 -11.55
N LEU A 210 -4.90 18.81 -11.97
CA LEU A 210 -5.11 19.12 -13.39
C LEU A 210 -3.87 19.88 -13.89
N SER A 211 -3.36 20.92 -13.23
CA SER A 211 -2.15 21.62 -13.75
C SER A 211 -0.89 20.74 -13.77
N LYS A 212 -0.72 19.79 -12.83
CA LYS A 212 0.41 18.83 -12.84
C LYS A 212 0.07 17.40 -13.32
N SER A 213 -1.20 16.97 -13.29
CA SER A 213 -1.64 15.62 -13.71
C SER A 213 -2.65 15.60 -14.86
N TRP A 214 -3.01 16.74 -15.48
CA TRP A 214 -3.60 16.82 -16.84
C TRP A 214 -2.54 16.99 -17.94
N LYS A 215 -1.44 16.25 -17.81
CA LYS A 215 -1.08 15.45 -18.98
C LYS A 215 -2.06 14.29 -18.97
N PRO A 216 -2.96 14.18 -19.96
CA PRO A 216 -4.15 13.34 -19.87
C PRO A 216 -3.76 11.89 -19.53
N CYS A 217 -4.71 11.13 -18.97
CA CYS A 217 -4.67 9.66 -18.78
C CYS A 217 -4.25 8.83 -20.03
N ARG A 218 -3.89 9.49 -21.14
CA ARG A 218 -3.00 9.01 -22.20
C ARG A 218 -1.60 8.61 -21.70
N ALA A 219 -1.20 9.02 -20.49
CA ALA A 219 0.07 8.66 -19.86
C ALA A 219 0.13 7.24 -19.24
N VAL A 220 -0.99 6.53 -19.08
CA VAL A 220 -0.99 5.15 -18.54
C VAL A 220 -0.10 4.21 -19.36
N PHE A 221 0.03 4.49 -20.67
CA PHE A 221 0.87 3.72 -21.60
C PHE A 221 2.11 4.47 -22.13
N ASN A 222 2.23 5.78 -21.89
CA ASN A 222 3.32 6.61 -22.45
C ASN A 222 4.52 6.77 -21.50
N THR A 223 4.44 6.33 -20.24
CA THR A 223 5.58 6.27 -19.31
C THR A 223 6.16 4.87 -19.16
N SER A 224 5.89 3.96 -20.10
CA SER A 224 6.55 2.66 -20.18
C SER A 224 7.94 2.80 -20.82
N ALA A 225 8.80 3.60 -20.21
CA ALA A 225 10.22 3.45 -20.46
C ALA A 225 10.66 2.13 -19.82
N PRO A 226 11.39 1.25 -20.52
CA PRO A 226 11.94 0.05 -19.90
C PRO A 226 12.75 0.47 -18.66
N PRO A 227 12.68 -0.28 -17.55
CA PRO A 227 13.44 0.06 -16.36
C PRO A 227 14.92 0.10 -16.75
N VAL A 228 15.54 1.27 -16.60
CA VAL A 228 16.98 1.43 -16.81
C VAL A 228 17.67 0.84 -15.59
N ILE A 229 17.89 -0.47 -15.63
CA ILE A 229 18.55 -1.22 -14.57
C ILE A 229 20.05 -1.04 -14.76
N ASP A 230 20.64 -0.18 -13.95
CA ASP A 230 22.08 -0.04 -13.87
C ASP A 230 22.64 -1.10 -12.91
N GLY A 231 23.69 -1.81 -13.32
CA GLY A 231 24.38 -2.77 -12.46
C GLY A 231 24.92 -2.13 -11.18
N LYS A 232 25.27 -0.84 -11.23
CA LYS A 232 25.67 -0.05 -10.05
C LYS A 232 24.52 0.19 -9.08
N LEU A 233 23.31 0.36 -9.60
CA LEU A 233 22.12 0.52 -8.76
C LEU A 233 21.76 -0.80 -8.08
N VAL A 234 21.84 -1.92 -8.81
CA VAL A 234 21.61 -3.25 -8.24
C VAL A 234 22.62 -3.57 -7.12
N SER A 235 23.91 -3.22 -7.30
CA SER A 235 24.92 -3.43 -6.26
C SER A 235 24.69 -2.53 -5.04
N ALA A 236 24.25 -1.28 -5.24
CA ALA A 236 23.85 -0.38 -4.14
C ALA A 236 22.62 -0.92 -3.37
N LEU A 237 21.71 -1.60 -4.06
CA LEU A 237 20.49 -2.18 -3.49
C LEU A 237 20.68 -3.56 -2.86
N ALA A 238 21.80 -4.24 -3.13
CA ALA A 238 22.04 -5.64 -2.74
C ALA A 238 21.79 -5.92 -1.25
N GLY A 239 22.16 -4.99 -0.37
CA GLY A 239 21.94 -5.14 1.08
C GLY A 239 20.47 -5.03 1.52
N GLN A 240 19.63 -4.34 0.75
CA GLN A 240 18.22 -4.08 1.09
C GLN A 240 17.25 -5.05 0.41
N LEU A 241 17.66 -5.65 -0.72
CA LEU A 241 16.85 -6.57 -1.52
C LEU A 241 16.35 -7.79 -0.73
N PRO A 242 17.15 -8.49 0.10
CA PRO A 242 16.67 -9.65 0.85
C PRO A 242 15.55 -9.29 1.82
N VAL A 243 15.62 -8.12 2.45
CA VAL A 243 14.58 -7.68 3.39
C VAL A 243 13.30 -7.35 2.62
N ALA A 244 13.41 -6.67 1.48
CA ALA A 244 12.27 -6.35 0.62
C ALA A 244 11.58 -7.62 0.08
N THR A 245 12.34 -8.61 -0.40
CA THR A 245 11.77 -9.88 -0.91
C THR A 245 11.09 -10.68 0.18
N ILE A 246 11.67 -10.75 1.37
CA ILE A 246 11.07 -11.43 2.52
C ILE A 246 9.75 -10.74 2.92
N ILE A 247 9.72 -9.41 2.98
CA ILE A 247 8.50 -8.66 3.27
C ILE A 247 7.41 -8.97 2.23
N LEU A 248 7.75 -8.91 0.94
CA LEU A 248 6.84 -9.20 -0.17
C LEU A 248 6.26 -10.61 -0.07
N LEU A 249 7.10 -11.61 0.21
CA LEU A 249 6.70 -12.99 0.43
C LEU A 249 5.77 -13.14 1.64
N LEU A 250 6.21 -12.65 2.80
CA LEU A 250 5.50 -12.82 4.06
C LEU A 250 4.11 -12.20 4.01
N GLU A 251 3.99 -10.98 3.49
CA GLU A 251 2.71 -10.28 3.38
C GLU A 251 1.71 -11.06 2.54
N HIS A 252 2.13 -11.46 1.35
CA HIS A 252 1.24 -12.13 0.44
C HIS A 252 0.82 -13.50 0.96
N ILE A 253 1.76 -14.30 1.46
CA ILE A 253 1.47 -15.63 2.01
C ILE A 253 0.57 -15.52 3.24
N ALA A 254 0.80 -14.54 4.10
CA ALA A 254 -0.01 -14.29 5.28
C ALA A 254 -1.48 -14.03 4.90
N ILE A 255 -1.69 -13.15 3.93
CA ILE A 255 -3.00 -12.77 3.43
C ILE A 255 -3.66 -13.97 2.76
N SER A 256 -2.98 -14.60 1.81
CA SER A 256 -3.46 -15.77 1.09
C SER A 256 -3.86 -16.87 2.08
N LYS A 257 -2.97 -17.32 2.97
CA LYS A 257 -3.29 -18.37 3.96
C LYS A 257 -4.45 -18.00 4.87
N SER A 258 -4.57 -16.73 5.27
CA SER A 258 -5.71 -16.26 6.06
C SER A 258 -7.03 -16.44 5.31
N PHE A 259 -7.10 -16.05 4.03
CA PHE A 259 -8.28 -16.24 3.19
C PHE A 259 -8.58 -17.71 2.90
N GLY A 260 -7.56 -18.52 2.59
CA GLY A 260 -7.72 -19.97 2.41
C GLY A 260 -8.32 -20.66 3.64
N ARG A 261 -7.90 -20.24 4.84
CA ARG A 261 -8.44 -20.75 6.12
C ARG A 261 -9.88 -20.31 6.36
N VAL A 262 -10.24 -19.06 6.05
CA VAL A 262 -11.60 -18.51 6.26
C VAL A 262 -12.60 -19.11 5.27
N ASN A 263 -12.19 -19.28 4.01
CA ASN A 263 -13.06 -19.71 2.91
C ASN A 263 -12.95 -21.20 2.56
N GLY A 264 -12.12 -21.96 3.28
CA GLY A 264 -12.08 -23.43 3.18
C GLY A 264 -11.38 -23.98 1.94
N TYR A 265 -10.39 -23.29 1.38
CA TYR A 265 -9.61 -23.77 0.24
C TYR A 265 -8.11 -23.82 0.55
N LYS A 266 -7.42 -24.79 -0.07
CA LYS A 266 -5.96 -24.92 0.03
C LYS A 266 -5.29 -24.03 -1.01
N ILE A 267 -4.17 -23.45 -0.59
CA ILE A 267 -3.36 -22.54 -1.41
C ILE A 267 -2.08 -23.25 -1.76
N ASN A 268 -1.70 -23.23 -3.03
CA ASN A 268 -0.44 -23.81 -3.48
C ASN A 268 0.66 -22.75 -3.38
N PRO A 269 1.61 -22.87 -2.42
CA PRO A 269 2.62 -21.84 -2.21
C PRO A 269 3.45 -21.60 -3.47
N ASN A 270 3.88 -22.64 -4.18
CA ASN A 270 4.73 -22.50 -5.36
C ASN A 270 4.08 -21.66 -6.46
N GLN A 271 2.79 -21.90 -6.72
CA GLN A 271 2.07 -21.16 -7.73
C GLN A 271 1.80 -19.71 -7.31
N GLU A 272 1.53 -19.47 -6.02
CA GLU A 272 1.45 -18.11 -5.49
C GLU A 272 2.78 -17.37 -5.64
N LEU A 273 3.92 -18.02 -5.42
CA LEU A 273 5.24 -17.40 -5.61
C LEU A 273 5.48 -17.01 -7.07
N ILE A 274 5.14 -17.89 -8.02
CA ILE A 274 5.22 -17.57 -9.45
C ILE A 274 4.30 -16.40 -9.78
N ALA A 275 3.05 -16.41 -9.29
CA ALA A 275 2.09 -15.35 -9.54
C ALA A 275 2.60 -13.99 -9.03
N ILE A 276 3.10 -13.91 -7.80
CA ILE A 276 3.69 -12.69 -7.23
C ILE A 276 4.89 -12.25 -8.08
N GLY A 277 5.80 -13.17 -8.40
CA GLY A 277 7.05 -12.86 -9.10
C GLY A 277 6.83 -12.32 -10.52
N VAL A 278 5.80 -12.80 -11.23
CA VAL A 278 5.42 -12.28 -12.56
C VAL A 278 4.65 -10.96 -12.44
N THR A 279 3.93 -10.76 -11.35
CA THR A 279 3.09 -9.56 -11.15
C THR A 279 3.89 -8.33 -10.73
N ASN A 280 5.01 -8.54 -10.03
CA ASN A 280 5.84 -7.50 -9.42
C ASN A 280 6.82 -6.87 -10.43
#